data_AF-A0A2U1PX44-F1
#
_entry.id   AF-A0A2U1PX44-F1
#
_cell.length_a   1.000
_cell.length_b   1.000
_cell.length_c   1.000
_cell.angle_alpha   90.00
_cell.angle_beta   90.00
_cell.angle_gamma   90.00
#
_symmetry.space_group_name_H-M   'P 1'
#
loop_
_entity.id
_entity.type
_entity.pdbx_description
1 polymer ?
#
loop_
_entity_poly.entity_id
_entity_poly.type
_entity_poly.pdbx_seq_one_letter_code
_entity_poly.pdbx_strand_id
1 'polypeptide(L)'
;MSIANSRNSVELTLWDDLAETFQKDEIDKLQKPVIIAVTSCRVSKYYNKLQLSSTPATYYYINPKIPQLEQYQAEYRKLFNLNPPLEIVRHPYEDIEKEKMRNRFPLAVLLTQTPKTYEGVRFTCEGNITSIQTSKYWYYPSCTTCIQKVRENDGVFDCRAHGPLENPFYR
;
A
#
# COMPACT_ATOMS: atom_id res chain seq x y z
N MET A 1 -7.76 -3.28 -9.35
CA MET A 1 -8.71 -2.47 -8.53
C MET A 1 -8.68 -3.01 -7.10
N SER A 2 -8.50 -2.18 -6.08
CA SER A 2 -8.54 -2.66 -4.70
C SER A 2 -9.98 -2.61 -4.18
N ILE A 3 -10.54 -3.76 -3.80
CA ILE A 3 -11.86 -3.85 -3.17
C ILE A 3 -11.64 -3.83 -1.66
N ALA A 4 -12.21 -2.85 -0.98
CA ALA A 4 -12.13 -2.74 0.47
C ALA A 4 -13.51 -3.01 1.09
N ASN A 5 -13.60 -4.02 1.96
CA ASN A 5 -14.73 -4.14 2.89
C ASN A 5 -14.22 -3.85 4.30
N SER A 6 -14.71 -2.73 4.86
CA SER A 6 -14.69 -2.21 6.25
C SER A 6 -13.45 -2.38 7.15
N ARG A 7 -12.64 -3.45 7.06
CA ARG A 7 -11.31 -3.61 7.70
C ARG A 7 -10.31 -4.45 6.92
N ASN A 8 -10.71 -5.09 5.82
CA ASN A 8 -9.84 -5.93 4.99
C ASN A 8 -9.89 -5.44 3.53
N SER A 9 -8.71 -5.14 2.99
CA SER A 9 -8.53 -4.91 1.55
C SER A 9 -8.18 -6.21 0.86
N VAL A 10 -8.85 -6.48 -0.26
CA VAL A 10 -8.56 -7.57 -1.18
C VAL A 10 -8.37 -6.97 -2.57
N GLU A 11 -7.31 -7.40 -3.24
CA GLU A 11 -7.03 -6.96 -4.60
C GLU A 11 -7.87 -7.77 -5.60
N LEU A 12 -8.55 -7.08 -6.53
CA LEU A 12 -9.18 -7.67 -7.69
C LEU A 12 -8.43 -7.26 -8.96
N THR A 13 -7.94 -8.25 -9.69
CA THR A 13 -7.38 -8.07 -11.04
C THR A 13 -8.46 -8.36 -12.07
N LEU A 14 -8.72 -7.38 -12.94
CA LEU A 14 -9.56 -7.53 -14.12
C LEU A 14 -8.65 -7.86 -15.31
N TRP A 15 -9.09 -8.75 -16.18
CA TRP A 15 -8.38 -9.23 -17.37
C TRP A 15 -9.21 -8.98 -18.64
N ASP A 16 -8.52 -8.96 -19.79
CA ASP A 16 -9.10 -8.88 -21.13
C ASP A 16 -10.11 -7.71 -21.27
N ASP A 17 -11.23 -7.93 -21.96
CA ASP A 17 -12.27 -6.93 -22.22
C ASP A 17 -12.77 -6.24 -20.94
N LEU A 18 -12.83 -6.95 -19.81
CA LEU A 18 -13.24 -6.38 -18.51
C LEU A 18 -12.24 -5.34 -18.00
N ALA A 19 -10.96 -5.47 -18.31
CA ALA A 19 -9.95 -4.49 -17.97
C ALA A 19 -10.03 -3.26 -18.89
N GLU A 20 -10.24 -3.48 -20.19
CA GLU A 20 -10.30 -2.41 -21.20
C GLU A 20 -11.57 -1.55 -21.06
N THR A 21 -12.70 -2.19 -20.75
CA THR A 21 -14.00 -1.52 -20.61
C THR A 21 -14.23 -0.89 -19.24
N PHE A 22 -13.32 -1.11 -18.27
CA PHE A 22 -13.45 -0.54 -16.93
C PHE A 22 -13.21 0.99 -16.94
N GLN A 23 -14.29 1.76 -16.93
CA GLN A 23 -14.27 3.23 -16.98
C GLN A 23 -13.87 3.86 -15.64
N LYS A 24 -12.59 3.72 -15.27
CA LYS A 24 -12.06 4.21 -13.99
C LYS A 24 -12.33 5.71 -13.77
N ASP A 25 -12.06 6.54 -14.79
CA ASP A 25 -12.18 8.00 -14.65
C ASP A 25 -13.63 8.45 -14.43
N GLU A 26 -14.60 7.76 -15.04
CA GLU A 26 -16.02 8.03 -14.83
C GLU A 26 -16.47 7.58 -13.43
N ILE A 27 -15.99 6.41 -12.98
CA ILE A 27 -16.25 5.91 -11.62
C ILE A 27 -15.65 6.84 -10.55
N ASP A 28 -14.50 7.45 -10.85
CA ASP A 28 -13.84 8.37 -9.93
C ASP A 28 -14.59 9.70 -9.75
N LYS A 29 -15.33 10.14 -10.77
CA LYS A 29 -16.21 11.32 -10.72
C LYS A 29 -17.54 11.09 -9.98
N LEU A 30 -17.94 9.83 -9.75
CA LEU A 30 -19.18 9.52 -9.05
C LEU A 30 -19.15 9.98 -7.58
N GLN A 31 -20.32 10.35 -7.06
CA GLN A 31 -20.47 10.69 -5.65
C GLN A 31 -20.04 9.52 -4.76
N LYS A 32 -19.07 9.77 -3.87
CA LYS A 32 -18.55 8.76 -2.94
C LYS A 32 -19.52 8.57 -1.74
N PRO A 33 -19.59 7.37 -1.14
CA PRO A 33 -18.86 6.15 -1.50
C PRO A 33 -19.49 5.42 -2.70
N VAL A 34 -18.64 4.97 -3.63
CA VAL A 34 -19.06 4.11 -4.74
C VAL A 34 -18.96 2.65 -4.31
N ILE A 35 -20.06 1.92 -4.44
CA ILE A 35 -20.10 0.48 -4.13
C ILE A 35 -20.09 -0.29 -5.44
N ILE A 36 -19.16 -1.23 -5.58
CA ILE A 36 -19.06 -2.09 -6.76
C ILE A 36 -19.27 -3.52 -6.30
N ALA A 37 -20.34 -4.15 -6.79
CA ALA A 37 -20.56 -5.58 -6.61
C ALA A 37 -19.91 -6.33 -7.78
N VAL A 38 -19.11 -7.35 -7.47
CA VAL A 38 -18.44 -8.16 -8.48
C VAL A 38 -18.81 -9.64 -8.26
N THR A 39 -19.16 -10.33 -9.33
CA THR A 39 -19.57 -11.74 -9.30
C THR A 39 -18.58 -12.65 -10.03
N SER A 40 -18.66 -13.95 -9.76
CA SER A 40 -17.91 -15.00 -10.49
C SER A 40 -16.39 -14.79 -10.54
N CYS A 41 -15.79 -14.26 -9.46
CA CYS A 41 -14.34 -14.09 -9.37
C CYS A 41 -13.65 -15.39 -8.96
N ARG A 42 -12.45 -15.63 -9.48
CA ARG A 42 -11.56 -16.69 -8.99
C ARG A 42 -10.81 -16.18 -7.76
N VAL A 43 -10.85 -16.94 -6.67
CA VAL A 43 -10.06 -16.68 -5.46
C VAL A 43 -8.71 -17.38 -5.57
N SER A 44 -7.63 -16.67 -5.29
CA SER A 44 -6.28 -17.22 -5.21
C SER A 44 -5.54 -16.69 -3.98
N LYS A 45 -4.40 -17.32 -3.67
CA LYS A 45 -3.55 -16.93 -2.55
C LYS A 45 -2.12 -16.76 -3.05
N TYR A 46 -1.58 -15.55 -2.95
CA TYR A 46 -0.22 -15.21 -3.36
C TYR A 46 0.53 -14.60 -2.17
N TYR A 47 1.69 -15.15 -1.80
CA TYR A 47 2.44 -14.76 -0.59
C TYR A 47 1.57 -14.61 0.67
N ASN A 48 0.67 -15.57 0.87
CA ASN A 48 -0.28 -15.59 1.99
C ASN A 48 -1.34 -14.46 1.99
N LYS A 49 -1.39 -13.61 0.96
CA LYS A 49 -2.46 -12.61 0.73
C LYS A 49 -3.54 -13.22 -0.19
N LEU A 50 -4.81 -13.04 0.17
CA LEU A 50 -5.94 -13.40 -0.69
C LEU A 50 -6.05 -12.38 -1.83
N GLN A 51 -6.23 -12.87 -3.05
CA GLN A 51 -6.44 -12.07 -4.24
C GLN A 51 -7.63 -12.63 -5.03
N LEU A 52 -8.29 -11.75 -5.77
CA LEU A 52 -9.37 -12.06 -6.69
C LEU A 52 -8.89 -11.80 -8.11
N SER A 53 -9.33 -12.64 -9.04
CA SER A 53 -9.12 -12.42 -10.47
C SER A 53 -10.43 -12.61 -11.21
N SER A 54 -10.68 -11.78 -12.22
CA SER A 54 -11.83 -11.97 -13.10
C SER A 54 -11.73 -13.29 -13.85
N THR A 55 -12.89 -13.83 -14.20
CA THR A 55 -13.08 -14.95 -15.11
C THR A 55 -13.93 -14.49 -16.29
N PRO A 56 -14.05 -15.27 -17.38
CA PRO A 56 -14.96 -14.93 -18.48
C PRO A 56 -16.44 -14.76 -18.05
N ALA A 57 -16.82 -15.27 -16.87
CA ALA A 57 -18.16 -15.14 -16.31
C ALA A 57 -18.28 -14.00 -15.27
N THR A 58 -17.23 -13.19 -15.08
CA THR A 58 -17.22 -12.07 -14.13
C THR A 58 -18.05 -10.90 -14.65
N TYR A 59 -18.95 -10.42 -13.80
CA TYR A 59 -19.67 -9.17 -14.02
C TYR A 59 -19.41 -8.23 -12.85
N TYR A 60 -19.37 -6.92 -13.12
CA TYR A 60 -19.37 -5.90 -12.09
C TYR A 60 -20.56 -4.96 -12.25
N TYR A 61 -21.08 -4.48 -11.13
CA TYR A 61 -22.22 -3.56 -11.07
C TYR A 61 -21.85 -2.39 -10.19
N ILE A 62 -21.97 -1.17 -10.73
CA ILE A 62 -21.70 0.07 -10.00
C ILE A 62 -23.00 0.52 -9.35
N ASN A 63 -22.97 0.75 -8.03
CA ASN A 63 -24.11 1.12 -7.20
C ASN A 63 -25.37 0.28 -7.50
N PRO A 64 -25.28 -1.06 -7.39
CA PRO A 64 -26.39 -1.94 -7.73
C PRO A 64 -27.58 -1.68 -6.79
N LYS A 65 -28.80 -1.74 -7.33
CA LYS A 65 -30.04 -1.56 -6.57
C LYS A 65 -30.34 -2.79 -5.71
N ILE A 66 -29.54 -3.01 -4.67
CA ILE A 66 -29.72 -4.06 -3.67
C ILE A 66 -30.24 -3.47 -2.36
N PRO A 67 -31.07 -4.19 -1.59
CA PRO A 67 -31.64 -3.69 -0.33
C PRO A 67 -30.59 -3.22 0.68
N GLN A 68 -29.40 -3.84 0.67
CA GLN A 68 -28.32 -3.55 1.60
C GLN A 68 -27.46 -2.34 1.18
N LEU A 69 -27.68 -1.76 -0.01
CA LEU A 69 -26.82 -0.70 -0.54
C LEU A 69 -26.80 0.52 0.38
N GLU A 70 -27.97 0.95 0.88
CA GLU A 70 -28.08 2.10 1.78
C GLU A 70 -27.34 1.87 3.09
N GLN A 71 -27.43 0.65 3.65
CA GLN A 71 -26.68 0.27 4.83
C GLN A 71 -25.17 0.35 4.60
N TYR A 72 -24.67 -0.24 3.50
CA TYR A 72 -23.25 -0.18 3.17
C TYR A 72 -22.76 1.25 2.93
N GLN A 73 -23.56 2.07 2.25
CA GLN A 73 -23.24 3.49 2.07
C GLN A 73 -23.19 4.23 3.40
N ALA A 74 -24.13 4.00 4.31
CA ALA A 74 -24.17 4.63 5.62
C ALA A 74 -22.98 4.21 6.50
N GLU A 75 -22.65 2.92 6.54
CA GLU A 75 -21.48 2.39 7.25
C GLU A 75 -20.18 2.99 6.70
N TYR A 76 -20.04 3.04 5.38
CA TYR A 76 -18.85 3.59 4.75
C TYR A 76 -18.74 5.10 4.93
N ARG A 77 -19.85 5.85 4.86
CA ARG A 77 -19.87 7.29 5.17
C ARG A 77 -19.46 7.57 6.62
N LYS A 78 -19.90 6.76 7.58
CA LYS A 78 -19.45 6.88 8.98
C LYS A 78 -17.93 6.68 9.09
N LEU A 79 -17.39 5.64 8.45
CA LEU A 79 -15.94 5.39 8.46
C LEU A 79 -15.15 6.51 7.76
N PHE A 80 -15.63 6.98 6.60
CA PHE A 80 -15.02 8.06 5.83
C PHE A 80 -15.03 9.38 6.58
N ASN A 81 -16.14 9.72 7.25
CA ASN A 81 -16.24 10.96 8.03
C ASN A 81 -15.32 10.96 9.25
N LEU A 82 -15.05 9.79 9.84
CA LEU A 82 -14.12 9.66 10.97
C LEU A 82 -12.67 9.83 10.52
N ASN A 83 -12.32 9.33 9.34
CA ASN A 83 -10.98 9.46 8.79
C ASN A 83 -11.02 9.50 7.25
N PRO A 84 -11.11 10.70 6.65
CA PRO A 84 -11.20 10.82 5.22
C PRO A 84 -9.91 10.30 4.57
N PRO A 85 -10.01 9.48 3.50
CA PRO A 85 -8.85 9.03 2.76
C PRO A 85 -8.14 10.21 2.12
N LEU A 86 -6.82 10.11 2.03
CA LEU A 86 -5.98 11.12 1.41
C LEU A 86 -6.12 11.06 -0.10
N GLU A 87 -6.26 12.23 -0.73
CA GLU A 87 -6.13 12.38 -2.18
C GLU A 87 -4.65 12.24 -2.56
N ILE A 88 -4.33 11.16 -3.27
CA ILE A 88 -2.95 10.78 -3.56
C ILE A 88 -2.70 10.62 -5.06
N VAL A 89 -1.47 10.88 -5.44
CA VAL A 89 -0.91 10.65 -6.76
C VAL A 89 0.09 9.51 -6.67
N ARG A 90 -0.17 8.40 -7.36
CA ARG A 90 0.67 7.19 -7.30
C ARG A 90 1.82 7.22 -8.30
N HIS A 91 1.63 7.86 -9.45
CA HIS A 91 2.66 8.01 -10.48
C HIS A 91 3.68 9.09 -10.08
N PRO A 92 4.97 8.89 -10.41
CA PRO A 92 6.00 9.91 -10.21
C PRO A 92 5.80 11.08 -11.17
N TYR A 93 6.26 12.26 -10.77
CA TYR A 93 6.43 13.38 -11.69
C TYR A 93 7.87 13.38 -12.25
N GLU A 94 8.02 13.76 -13.52
CA GLU A 94 9.36 13.97 -14.13
C GLU A 94 10.04 15.23 -13.56
N ASP A 95 9.23 16.24 -13.23
CA ASP A 95 9.68 17.48 -12.62
C ASP A 95 10.03 17.26 -11.14
N ILE A 96 11.30 17.52 -10.80
CA ILE A 96 11.85 17.31 -9.46
C ILE A 96 11.15 18.18 -8.40
N GLU A 97 10.80 19.42 -8.70
CA GLU A 97 10.15 20.32 -7.74
C GLU A 97 8.71 19.89 -7.48
N LYS A 98 8.00 19.41 -8.51
CA LYS A 98 6.69 18.79 -8.32
C LYS A 98 6.78 17.47 -7.56
N GLU A 99 7.79 16.66 -7.83
CA GLU A 99 8.01 15.39 -7.16
C GLU A 99 8.33 15.58 -5.67
N LYS A 100 9.11 16.60 -5.30
CA LYS A 100 9.35 16.98 -3.89
C LYS A 100 8.08 17.32 -3.13
N MET A 101 7.07 17.82 -3.84
CA MET A 101 5.78 18.22 -3.28
C MET A 101 4.68 17.15 -3.47
N ARG A 102 5.01 16.00 -4.08
CA ARG A 102 4.05 14.92 -4.30
C ARG A 102 3.55 14.36 -2.97
N ASN A 103 2.23 14.25 -2.85
CA ASN A 103 1.55 13.71 -1.67
C ASN A 103 2.07 14.35 -0.36
N ARG A 104 2.19 15.68 -0.33
CA ARG A 104 2.69 16.39 0.83
C ARG A 104 1.59 16.57 1.88
N PHE A 105 1.74 15.94 3.04
CA PHE A 105 0.79 16.03 4.14
C PHE A 105 1.50 16.29 5.48
N PRO A 106 0.83 16.95 6.44
CA PRO A 106 1.35 17.06 7.80
C PRO A 106 1.55 15.67 8.42
N LEU A 107 2.63 15.48 9.18
CA LEU A 107 2.94 14.19 9.81
C LEU A 107 1.77 13.70 10.70
N ALA A 108 1.12 14.61 11.43
CA ALA A 108 -0.04 14.28 12.26
C ALA A 108 -1.19 13.64 11.46
N VAL A 109 -1.43 14.08 10.23
CA VAL A 109 -2.45 13.50 9.33
C VAL A 109 -2.02 12.12 8.86
N LEU A 110 -0.75 11.94 8.49
CA LEU A 110 -0.24 10.63 8.08
C LEU A 110 -0.33 9.59 9.22
N LEU A 111 -0.14 10.03 10.47
CA LEU A 111 -0.23 9.16 11.65
C LEU A 111 -1.66 8.71 11.97
N THR A 112 -2.70 9.40 11.51
CA THR A 112 -4.09 8.92 11.65
C THR A 112 -4.46 7.88 10.59
N GLN A 113 -3.67 7.75 9.52
CA GLN A 113 -3.97 6.84 8.41
C GLN A 113 -3.59 5.39 8.73
N THR A 114 -4.24 4.45 8.04
CA THR A 114 -3.84 3.04 8.06
C THR A 114 -2.76 2.79 6.99
N PRO A 115 -1.51 2.43 7.34
CA PRO A 115 -0.42 2.31 6.36
C PRO A 115 -0.70 1.34 5.21
N LYS A 116 -1.41 0.24 5.50
CA LYS A 116 -1.75 -0.79 4.51
C LYS A 116 -2.64 -0.26 3.37
N THR A 117 -3.44 0.78 3.60
CA THR A 117 -4.30 1.40 2.59
C THR A 117 -3.49 2.10 1.49
N TYR A 118 -2.27 2.54 1.84
CA TYR A 118 -1.39 3.32 0.97
C TYR A 118 -0.11 2.55 0.62
N GLU A 119 -0.18 1.22 0.54
CA GLU A 119 0.94 0.37 0.11
C GLU A 119 1.44 0.83 -1.28
N GLY A 120 2.76 1.00 -1.40
CA GLY A 120 3.43 1.48 -2.63
C GLY A 120 3.35 2.99 -2.89
N VAL A 121 2.78 3.78 -1.97
CA VAL A 121 2.65 5.23 -2.12
C VAL A 121 3.78 5.94 -1.38
N ARG A 122 4.42 6.91 -2.05
CA ARG A 122 5.41 7.79 -1.43
C ARG A 122 4.72 9.06 -0.94
N PHE A 123 4.95 9.41 0.32
CA PHE A 123 4.50 10.65 0.93
C PHE A 123 5.68 11.57 1.21
N THR A 124 5.40 12.87 1.22
CA THR A 124 6.35 13.89 1.66
C THR A 124 5.74 14.64 2.84
N CYS A 125 6.58 15.12 3.76
CA CYS A 125 6.12 15.94 4.89
C CYS A 125 7.20 16.95 5.26
N GLU A 126 6.78 18.05 5.89
CA GLU A 126 7.69 18.97 6.55
C GLU A 126 7.80 18.60 8.02
N GLY A 127 9.02 18.66 8.56
CA GLY A 127 9.24 18.38 9.96
C GLY A 127 10.62 18.85 10.42
N ASN A 128 10.71 19.16 11.71
CA ASN A 128 11.97 19.49 12.37
C ASN A 128 12.48 18.27 13.13
N ILE A 129 13.76 17.96 12.99
CA ILE A 129 14.41 16.90 13.76
C ILE A 129 14.64 17.45 15.17
N THR A 130 13.92 16.91 16.15
CA THR A 130 14.03 17.34 17.56
C THR A 130 15.10 16.57 18.33
N SER A 131 15.29 15.29 18.00
CA SER A 131 16.29 14.43 18.62
C SER A 131 16.64 13.25 17.71
N ILE A 132 17.81 12.67 17.97
CA ILE A 132 18.37 11.52 17.26
C ILE A 132 18.65 10.46 18.32
N GLN A 133 18.03 9.28 18.21
CA GLN A 133 18.19 8.20 19.18
C GLN A 133 19.56 7.52 19.04
N THR A 134 20.56 7.93 19.81
CA THR A 134 21.94 7.41 19.72
C THR A 134 22.23 6.19 20.59
N SER A 135 21.23 5.65 21.31
CA SER A 135 21.42 4.49 22.20
C SER A 135 21.76 3.18 21.48
N LYS A 136 21.63 3.16 20.14
CA LYS A 136 22.00 2.05 19.27
C LYS A 136 22.86 2.61 18.16
N TYR A 137 23.77 1.80 17.63
CA TYR A 137 24.56 2.18 16.46
C TYR A 137 23.65 2.41 15.26
N TRP A 138 23.90 3.51 14.54
CA TRP A 138 23.22 3.87 13.29
C TRP A 138 23.89 3.22 12.08
N TYR A 139 24.83 2.33 12.35
CA TYR A 139 25.49 1.49 11.38
C TYR A 139 25.45 0.03 11.85
N TYR A 140 25.57 -0.89 10.92
CA TYR A 140 25.74 -2.31 11.19
C TYR A 140 26.80 -2.92 10.27
N PRO A 141 27.56 -3.92 10.76
CA PRO A 141 28.42 -4.69 9.88
C PRO A 141 27.53 -5.52 8.94
N SER A 142 27.88 -5.51 7.67
CA SER A 142 27.15 -6.15 6.58
C SER A 142 28.08 -7.01 5.74
N CYS A 143 27.51 -8.04 5.13
CA CYS A 143 28.24 -8.92 4.23
C CYS A 143 28.70 -8.14 2.99
N THR A 144 29.96 -8.33 2.61
CA THR A 144 30.56 -7.72 1.42
C THR A 144 29.90 -8.17 0.11
N THR A 145 29.20 -9.30 0.12
CA THR A 145 28.54 -9.89 -1.06
C THR A 145 27.03 -9.61 -1.13
N CYS A 146 26.27 -9.72 -0.03
CA CYS A 146 24.80 -9.68 -0.07
C CYS A 146 24.12 -8.63 0.81
N ILE A 147 24.87 -7.64 1.32
CA ILE A 147 24.40 -6.50 2.13
C ILE A 147 23.64 -6.83 3.42
N GLN A 148 23.39 -8.11 3.70
CA GLN A 148 22.73 -8.56 4.91
C GLN A 148 23.59 -8.30 6.15
N LYS A 149 22.95 -7.95 7.26
CA LYS A 149 23.62 -7.79 8.55
C LYS A 149 24.31 -9.10 8.97
N VAL A 150 25.59 -9.00 9.31
CA VAL A 150 26.38 -10.15 9.80
C VAL A 150 26.27 -10.27 11.31
N ARG A 151 26.46 -11.49 11.81
CA ARG A 151 26.52 -11.77 13.25
C ARG A 151 27.97 -11.75 13.69
N GLU A 152 28.25 -11.15 14.83
CA GLU A 152 29.57 -11.23 15.43
C GLU A 152 29.55 -12.35 16.48
N ASN A 153 30.41 -13.36 16.31
CA ASN A 153 30.63 -14.44 17.26
C ASN A 153 32.13 -14.54 17.54
N ASP A 154 32.55 -14.28 18.77
CA ASP A 154 33.95 -14.37 19.21
C ASP A 154 34.95 -13.62 18.31
N GLY A 155 34.56 -12.44 17.82
CA GLY A 155 35.37 -11.59 16.94
C GLY A 155 35.35 -11.97 15.45
N VAL A 156 34.61 -13.03 15.08
CA VAL A 156 34.41 -13.43 13.68
C VAL A 156 33.03 -12.99 13.22
N PHE A 157 32.97 -12.28 12.09
CA PHE A 157 31.70 -11.90 11.48
C PHE A 157 31.19 -13.03 10.60
N ASP A 158 29.97 -13.52 10.84
CA ASP A 158 29.37 -14.60 10.06
C ASP A 158 28.12 -14.10 9.30
N CYS A 159 28.13 -14.33 7.99
CA CYS A 159 26.99 -14.15 7.12
C CYS A 159 26.25 -15.47 6.98
N ARG A 160 24.94 -15.49 7.29
CA ARG A 160 24.11 -16.69 7.12
C ARG A 160 24.14 -17.33 5.72
N ALA A 161 24.45 -16.54 4.68
CA ALA A 161 24.48 -17.00 3.30
C ALA A 161 25.90 -17.29 2.78
N HIS A 162 26.92 -16.60 3.27
CA HIS A 162 28.29 -16.66 2.72
C HIS A 162 29.33 -17.14 3.73
N GLY A 163 28.92 -17.45 4.96
CA GLY A 163 29.79 -17.91 6.03
C GLY A 163 30.64 -16.79 6.65
N PRO A 164 31.79 -17.15 7.26
CA PRO A 164 32.62 -16.22 8.00
C PRO A 164 33.31 -15.19 7.09
N LEU A 165 33.47 -14.00 7.64
CA LEU A 165 33.99 -12.79 6.99
C LEU A 165 35.02 -12.16 7.93
N GLU A 166 36.22 -11.93 7.40
CA GLU A 166 37.27 -11.22 8.13
C GLU A 166 37.00 -9.71 8.16
N ASN A 167 36.47 -9.15 7.07
CA ASN A 167 36.26 -7.71 6.91
C ASN A 167 34.85 -7.42 6.39
N PRO A 168 33.88 -7.12 7.27
CA PRO A 168 32.55 -6.69 6.85
C PRO A 168 32.55 -5.23 6.38
N PHE A 169 31.54 -4.85 5.60
CA PHE A 169 31.27 -3.43 5.30
C PHE A 169 30.35 -2.81 6.34
N TYR A 170 30.56 -1.56 6.69
CA TYR A 170 29.67 -0.82 7.59
C TYR A 170 28.67 0.00 6.77
N ARG A 171 27.38 -0.18 7.07
CA ARG A 171 26.26 0.52 6.42
C ARG A 171 25.35 1.12 7.46
#